data_AF-E2J6T3-F1
#
_entry.id   AF-E2J6T3-F1
#
_cell.length_a   1.000
_cell.length_b   1.000
_cell.length_c   1.000
_cell.angle_alpha   90.00
_cell.angle_beta   90.00
_cell.angle_gamma   90.00
#
_symmetry.space_group_name_H-M   'P 1'
#
loop_
_entity.id
_entity.type
_entity.pdbx_description
1 polymer ?
#
loop_
_entity_poly.entity_id
_entity_poly.type
_entity_poly.pdbx_seq_one_letter_code
_entity_poly.pdbx_strand_id
1 'polypeptide(L)'
;MLKEALFLGLLLSMIAEVPGSLTAKRQKKPGSIDVPVKSDGGNCKYHDKQIPHDSVHFYEDPCEVVFCNRNANEVTIAGCPAPKTIAAKGNGKQWPHCCR
;
A
#
# COMPACT_ATOMS: atom_id res chain seq x y z
N MET A 1 -39.91 12.13 51.62
CA MET A 1 -40.22 12.95 50.43
C MET A 1 -38.91 13.61 50.02
N LEU A 2 -38.03 12.96 49.26
CA LEU A 2 -38.14 12.43 47.90
C LEU A 2 -38.27 13.56 46.86
N LYS A 3 -37.19 14.32 46.67
CA LYS A 3 -36.84 15.08 45.46
C LYS A 3 -35.59 15.86 45.81
N GLU A 4 -34.42 15.38 45.40
CA GLU A 4 -33.19 16.17 45.16
C GLU A 4 -32.11 15.18 44.66
N ALA A 5 -32.50 14.25 43.77
CA ALA A 5 -31.62 13.23 43.22
C ALA A 5 -31.91 13.06 41.73
N LEU A 6 -31.81 14.14 40.97
CA LEU A 6 -32.09 14.14 39.54
C LEU A 6 -31.20 15.15 38.78
N PHE A 7 -29.89 15.17 39.05
CA PHE A 7 -28.96 15.98 38.23
C PHE A 7 -27.61 15.29 37.92
N LEU A 8 -27.50 13.97 38.06
CA LEU A 8 -26.26 13.22 37.77
C LEU A 8 -26.47 12.09 36.74
N GLY A 9 -27.37 12.29 35.77
CA GLY A 9 -27.82 11.22 34.87
C GLY A 9 -27.75 11.50 33.37
N LEU A 10 -26.94 12.47 32.90
CA LEU A 10 -26.97 12.83 31.47
C LEU A 10 -25.59 13.25 30.90
N LEU A 11 -24.54 12.50 31.18
CA LEU A 11 -23.21 12.68 30.56
C LEU A 11 -22.60 11.34 30.13
N LEU A 12 -23.37 10.48 29.45
CA LEU A 12 -22.90 9.15 29.04
C LEU A 12 -23.21 8.73 27.61
N SER A 13 -23.54 9.65 26.70
CA SER A 13 -23.90 9.24 25.34
C SER A 13 -23.41 10.18 24.26
N MET A 14 -22.10 10.38 24.14
CA MET A 14 -21.48 10.80 22.88
C MET A 14 -20.10 10.16 22.69
N ILE A 15 -20.05 8.82 22.66
CA ILE A 15 -19.03 8.17 21.84
C ILE A 15 -19.64 8.18 20.44
N ALA A 16 -19.35 9.23 19.67
CA ALA A 16 -19.63 9.22 18.25
C ALA A 16 -18.73 8.13 17.65
N GLU A 17 -19.33 6.99 17.34
CA GLU A 17 -18.74 6.00 16.44
C GLU A 17 -18.46 6.74 15.13
N VAL A 18 -17.20 7.05 14.87
CA VAL A 18 -16.78 7.65 13.59
C VAL A 18 -17.05 6.58 12.54
N PRO A 19 -18.07 6.75 11.68
CA PRO A 19 -18.43 5.71 10.75
C PRO A 19 -17.39 5.71 9.64
N GLY A 20 -16.78 4.55 9.44
CA GLY A 20 -16.15 4.17 8.18
C GLY A 20 -15.00 5.08 7.76
N SER A 21 -13.78 4.60 7.98
CA SER A 21 -12.65 4.93 7.12
C SER A 21 -13.12 4.82 5.67
N LEU A 22 -13.34 5.98 5.04
CA LEU A 22 -13.51 6.11 3.61
C LEU A 22 -12.19 5.66 3.02
N THR A 23 -12.06 4.35 2.86
CA THR A 23 -11.09 3.74 1.96
C THR A 23 -11.52 4.20 0.58
N ALA A 24 -11.08 5.40 0.22
CA ALA A 24 -11.10 5.86 -1.15
C ALA A 24 -10.46 4.73 -1.93
N LYS A 25 -11.26 3.98 -2.68
CA LYS A 25 -10.76 2.96 -3.59
C LYS A 25 -9.88 3.71 -4.57
N ARG A 26 -8.57 3.76 -4.31
CA ARG A 26 -7.59 4.27 -5.27
C ARG A 26 -7.89 3.52 -6.56
N GLN A 27 -8.29 4.25 -7.60
CA GLN A 27 -8.50 3.64 -8.91
C GLN A 27 -7.18 2.95 -9.28
N LYS A 28 -7.22 1.62 -9.26
CA LYS A 28 -6.07 0.78 -9.53
C LYS A 28 -5.68 1.00 -10.99
N LYS A 29 -4.42 1.38 -11.24
CA LYS A 29 -3.97 1.61 -12.63
C LYS A 29 -4.03 0.27 -13.37
N PRO A 30 -4.60 0.22 -14.59
CA PRO A 30 -4.52 -0.96 -15.44
C PRO A 30 -3.07 -1.41 -15.58
N GLY A 31 -2.80 -2.72 -15.47
CA GLY A 31 -1.44 -3.27 -15.56
C GLY A 31 -0.67 -3.31 -14.24
N SER A 32 -1.32 -3.05 -13.10
CA SER A 32 -0.73 -3.26 -11.77
C SER A 32 -1.60 -4.14 -10.88
N ILE A 33 -0.95 -4.98 -10.08
CA ILE A 33 -1.58 -5.81 -9.05
C ILE A 33 -1.01 -5.46 -7.68
N ASP A 34 -1.80 -5.62 -6.63
CA ASP A 34 -1.33 -5.44 -5.26
C ASP A 34 -1.33 -6.83 -4.62
N VAL A 35 -0.23 -7.17 -3.96
CA VAL A 35 -0.01 -8.50 -3.39
C VAL A 35 0.44 -8.35 -1.94
N PRO A 36 -0.29 -8.92 -0.97
CA PRO A 36 0.15 -8.96 0.42
C PRO A 36 1.46 -9.72 0.56
N VAL A 37 2.37 -9.20 1.38
CA VAL A 37 3.68 -9.81 1.65
C VAL A 37 3.98 -9.80 3.14
N LYS A 38 4.93 -10.63 3.55
CA LYS A 38 5.46 -10.58 4.93
C LYS A 38 6.37 -9.37 5.08
N SER A 39 6.29 -8.70 6.23
CA SER A 39 7.28 -7.71 6.65
C SER A 39 8.46 -8.43 7.31
N ASP A 40 9.68 -8.05 6.94
CA ASP A 40 10.92 -8.48 7.58
C ASP A 40 11.79 -7.26 7.88
N GLY A 41 11.99 -6.95 9.16
CA GLY A 41 12.78 -5.78 9.58
C GLY A 41 12.25 -4.41 9.10
N GLY A 42 10.95 -4.30 8.78
CA GLY A 42 10.36 -3.08 8.22
C GLY A 42 10.50 -2.95 6.70
N ASN A 43 10.87 -4.05 6.02
CA ASN A 43 10.96 -4.19 4.57
C ASN A 43 9.90 -5.17 4.07
N CYS A 44 9.40 -4.97 2.85
CA CYS A 44 8.61 -5.98 2.16
C CYS A 44 9.50 -7.17 1.78
N LYS A 45 9.12 -8.38 2.19
CA LYS A 45 9.73 -9.60 1.69
C LYS A 45 9.07 -10.01 0.37
N TYR A 46 9.76 -9.76 -0.72
CA TYR A 46 9.29 -10.08 -2.07
C TYR A 46 10.32 -10.97 -2.78
N HIS A 47 9.90 -12.18 -3.16
CA HIS A 47 10.80 -13.26 -3.57
C HIS A 47 11.88 -13.49 -2.48
N ASP A 48 13.16 -13.60 -2.88
CA ASP A 48 14.31 -13.71 -1.99
C ASP A 48 14.96 -12.34 -1.69
N LYS A 49 14.19 -11.25 -1.86
CA LYS A 49 14.67 -9.88 -1.66
C LYS A 49 13.91 -9.18 -0.53
N GLN A 50 14.60 -8.23 0.08
CA GLN A 50 14.01 -7.25 0.99
C GLN A 50 13.93 -5.91 0.27
N ILE A 51 12.71 -5.40 0.10
CA ILE A 51 12.46 -4.10 -0.51
C ILE A 51 12.14 -3.10 0.61
N PRO A 52 12.90 -2.01 0.77
CA PRO A 52 12.60 -0.99 1.76
C PRO A 52 11.17 -0.46 1.62
N HIS A 53 10.51 -0.18 2.74
CA HIS A 53 9.20 0.47 2.71
C HIS A 53 9.26 1.80 1.94
N ASP A 54 8.16 2.15 1.30
CA ASP A 54 8.03 3.38 0.50
C ASP A 54 9.07 3.51 -0.63
N SER A 55 9.56 2.37 -1.15
CA SER A 55 10.56 2.33 -2.22
C SER A 55 10.09 1.56 -3.44
N VAL A 56 10.69 1.90 -4.59
CA VAL A 56 10.46 1.26 -5.88
C VAL A 56 11.71 0.49 -6.28
N HIS A 57 11.52 -0.77 -6.69
CA HIS A 57 12.58 -1.63 -7.19
C HIS A 57 12.26 -2.12 -8.60
N PHE A 58 13.27 -2.16 -9.46
CA PHE A 58 13.14 -2.59 -10.86
C PHE A 58 13.84 -3.94 -11.04
N TYR A 59 13.18 -4.88 -11.69
CA TYR A 59 13.70 -6.23 -11.92
C TYR A 59 13.93 -6.47 -13.42
N GLU A 60 14.91 -7.32 -13.72
CA GLU A 60 15.20 -7.81 -15.08
C GLU A 60 14.46 -9.12 -15.35
N ASP A 61 14.42 -10.02 -14.35
CA ASP A 61 13.71 -11.30 -14.42
C ASP A 61 13.05 -11.65 -13.07
N PRO A 62 11.71 -11.79 -13.02
CA PRO A 62 10.77 -11.38 -14.08
C PRO A 62 10.89 -9.88 -14.40
N CYS A 63 10.55 -9.49 -15.63
CA CYS A 63 10.64 -8.09 -16.06
C CYS A 63 9.49 -7.26 -15.47
N GLU A 64 9.71 -6.69 -14.30
CA GLU A 64 8.69 -5.96 -13.54
C GLU A 64 9.26 -4.83 -12.68
N VAL A 65 8.39 -3.93 -12.25
CA VAL A 65 8.66 -2.93 -11.23
C VAL A 65 7.76 -3.18 -10.02
N VAL A 66 8.34 -3.08 -8.83
CA VAL A 66 7.69 -3.39 -7.57
C VAL A 66 7.82 -2.20 -6.63
N PHE A 67 6.70 -1.74 -6.10
CA PHE A 67 6.66 -0.74 -5.04
C PHE A 67 6.27 -1.40 -3.71
N CYS A 68 7.07 -1.21 -2.66
CA CYS A 68 6.70 -1.63 -1.32
C CYS A 68 5.95 -0.52 -0.59
N ASN A 69 4.78 -0.82 -0.04
CA ASN A 69 4.00 0.18 0.68
C ASN A 69 4.68 0.64 1.98
N ARG A 70 4.16 1.73 2.57
CA ARG A 70 4.69 2.32 3.80
C ARG A 70 4.66 1.38 5.01
N ASN A 71 3.72 0.44 5.04
CA ASN A 71 3.52 -0.49 6.15
C ASN A 71 4.33 -1.80 5.98
N ALA A 72 5.14 -1.91 4.91
CA ALA A 72 5.93 -3.09 4.58
C ALA A 72 5.14 -4.42 4.48
N ASN A 73 3.84 -4.35 4.19
CA ASN A 73 2.95 -5.52 4.21
C ASN A 73 2.24 -5.79 2.88
N GLU A 74 2.47 -4.95 1.86
CA GLU A 74 1.91 -5.11 0.53
C GLU A 74 2.90 -4.55 -0.49
N VAL A 75 2.99 -5.23 -1.63
CA VAL A 75 3.70 -4.71 -2.81
C VAL A 75 2.72 -4.45 -3.94
N THR A 76 2.94 -3.37 -4.68
CA THR A 76 2.30 -3.14 -5.98
C THR A 76 3.29 -3.54 -7.07
N ILE A 77 2.88 -4.46 -7.94
CA ILE A 77 3.70 -5.03 -9.01
C ILE A 77 3.13 -4.57 -10.35
N ALA A 78 3.97 -4.09 -11.25
CA ALA A 78 3.61 -3.83 -12.65
C ALA A 78 4.63 -4.49 -13.58
N GLY A 79 4.13 -5.30 -14.52
CA GLY A 79 4.93 -6.00 -15.52
C GLY A 79 4.95 -5.28 -16.87
N CYS A 80 5.23 -6.04 -17.93
CA CYS A 80 5.13 -5.57 -19.31
C CYS A 80 3.69 -5.68 -19.87
N PRO A 81 3.31 -4.87 -20.87
CA PRO A 81 4.10 -3.83 -21.53
C PRO A 81 4.28 -2.58 -20.64
N ALA A 82 5.47 -1.98 -20.71
CA ALA A 82 5.72 -0.74 -19.99
C ALA A 82 4.88 0.43 -20.56
N PRO A 83 4.41 1.37 -19.72
CA PRO A 83 3.76 2.59 -20.20
C PRO A 83 4.65 3.39 -21.16
N LYS A 84 4.08 3.89 -22.26
CA LYS A 84 4.80 4.60 -23.34
C LYS A 84 5.60 5.83 -22.87
N THR A 85 5.21 6.43 -21.75
CA THR A 85 5.76 7.70 -21.25
C THR A 85 6.72 7.52 -20.08
N ILE A 86 7.10 6.29 -19.73
CA ILE A 86 7.97 6.08 -18.58
C ILE A 86 9.43 6.35 -18.97
N ALA A 87 10.06 7.23 -18.18
CA ALA A 87 11.49 7.45 -18.28
C ALA A 87 12.22 6.21 -17.77
N ALA A 88 13.05 5.65 -18.65
CA ALA A 88 14.09 4.70 -18.35
C ALA A 88 14.80 5.02 -17.02
N LYS A 89 14.80 4.07 -16.07
CA LYS A 89 15.64 4.12 -14.86
C LYS A 89 16.43 2.82 -14.74
N GLY A 90 17.68 2.93 -14.30
CA GLY A 90 18.56 1.79 -14.04
C GLY A 90 19.62 1.55 -15.11
N ASN A 91 20.09 0.32 -15.21
CA ASN A 91 21.23 -0.10 -16.03
C ASN A 91 20.88 -0.45 -17.49
N GLY A 92 19.67 -0.12 -17.94
CA GLY A 92 19.17 -0.42 -19.30
C GLY A 92 18.73 -1.87 -19.52
N LYS A 93 18.77 -2.74 -18.50
CA LYS A 93 18.30 -4.14 -18.59
C LYS A 93 17.02 -4.42 -17.79
N GLN A 94 16.82 -3.68 -16.71
CA GLN A 94 15.64 -3.83 -15.86
C GLN A 94 14.40 -3.18 -16.48
N TRP A 95 13.22 -3.46 -15.94
CA TRP A 95 11.98 -2.78 -16.33
C TRP A 95 12.20 -1.26 -16.29
N PRO A 96 11.80 -0.50 -17.33
CA PRO A 96 10.95 -0.89 -18.46
C PRO A 96 11.70 -1.53 -19.65
N HIS A 97 13.03 -1.60 -19.65
CA HIS A 97 13.83 -1.96 -20.83
C HIS A 97 13.80 -3.44 -21.22
N CYS A 98 13.58 -4.33 -20.25
CA CYS A 98 13.37 -5.75 -20.56
C CYS A 98 11.99 -6.03 -21.18
N CYS A 99 11.08 -5.05 -21.26
CA CYS A 99 9.81 -5.19 -21.97
C CYS A 99 10.04 -5.10 -23.49
N ARG A 100 10.04 -6.25 -24.16
CA ARG A 100 10.19 -6.38 -25.62
C ARG A 100 8.86 -6.57 -26.32
#